data_AF-A0A3P7KZ45-F1
#
_entry.id   AF-A0A3P7KZ45-F1
#
_cell.length_a   1.000
_cell.length_b   1.000
_cell.length_c   1.000
_cell.angle_alpha   90.00
_cell.angle_beta   90.00
_cell.angle_gamma   90.00
#
_symmetry.space_group_name_H-M   'P 1'
#
loop_
_entity.id
_entity.type
_entity.pdbx_description
1 polymer ?
#
loop_
_entity_poly.entity_id
_entity_poly.type
_entity_poly.pdbx_seq_one_letter_code
_entity_poly.pdbx_strand_id
1 'polypeptide(L)'
;MAQKLFALVKGECAPETPDNPQFQEAAVSGHIILLIIRERMENILGMVRRKLEFNAKRKKDTFAVTSNEVIRALGSHQNGEITRGLEYFLATGNLITKIGLSLQQDTGFSVIAERINQLRFVSHFRAIHRGAFFMEMRTTDVRKLRPEAWGFICPVHTPDGAPCGLLNHVTASCRIVTHYSDTRELPALLADLGMLSHKSIVFAAENEE
;
A
#
# COMPACT_ATOMS: atom_id res chain seq x y z
N MET A 1 -11.83 10.32 16.24
CA MET A 1 -11.39 11.15 15.08
C MET A 1 -11.92 12.58 15.16
N ALA A 2 -13.24 12.82 15.23
CA ALA A 2 -13.79 14.18 15.33
C ALA A 2 -13.24 14.99 16.53
N GLN A 3 -13.09 14.35 17.70
CA GLN A 3 -12.46 14.99 18.87
C GLN A 3 -11.01 15.45 18.62
N LYS A 4 -10.18 14.61 17.96
CA LYS A 4 -8.80 15.00 17.59
C LYS A 4 -8.79 16.20 16.65
N LEU A 5 -9.73 16.27 15.70
CA LEU A 5 -9.88 17.42 14.82
C LEU A 5 -10.24 18.70 15.59
N PHE A 6 -11.19 18.64 16.53
CA PHE A 6 -11.53 19.80 17.35
C PHE A 6 -10.35 20.25 18.23
N ALA A 7 -9.64 19.31 18.84
CA ALA A 7 -8.44 19.61 19.63
C ALA A 7 -7.35 20.30 18.78
N LEU A 8 -7.13 19.84 17.54
CA LEU A 8 -6.19 20.47 16.61
C LEU A 8 -6.61 21.90 16.26
N VAL A 9 -7.89 22.13 15.94
CA VAL A 9 -8.41 23.47 15.61
C VAL A 9 -8.33 24.43 16.80
N LYS A 10 -8.51 23.92 18.02
CA LYS A 10 -8.35 24.69 19.27
C LYS A 10 -6.89 24.93 19.67
N GLY A 11 -5.92 24.31 18.98
CA GLY A 11 -4.50 24.39 19.34
C GLY A 11 -4.11 23.54 20.56
N GLU A 12 -4.96 22.62 21.00
CA GLU A 12 -4.70 21.68 22.10
C GLU A 12 -3.80 20.51 21.64
N CYS A 13 -3.66 20.31 20.32
CA CYS A 13 -2.84 19.26 19.71
C CYS A 13 -1.89 19.87 18.66
N ALA A 14 -0.65 19.37 18.59
CA ALA A 14 0.31 19.80 17.58
C ALA A 14 -0.04 19.26 16.18
N PRO A 15 0.18 20.04 15.11
CA PRO A 15 -0.02 19.57 13.75
C PRO A 15 1.01 18.50 13.38
N GLU A 16 0.52 17.35 12.90
CA GLU A 16 1.35 16.25 12.41
C GLU A 16 1.70 16.46 10.93
N THR A 17 2.96 16.26 10.56
CA THR A 17 3.42 16.40 9.16
C THR A 17 3.61 15.03 8.52
N PRO A 18 3.03 14.75 7.33
CA PRO A 18 3.16 13.44 6.66
C PRO A 18 4.59 13.16 6.17
N ASP A 19 5.45 14.17 6.11
CA ASP A 19 6.87 14.04 5.77
C ASP A 19 7.74 13.59 6.94
N ASN A 20 7.19 13.51 8.15
CA ASN A 20 7.91 12.89 9.26
C ASN A 20 7.94 11.36 9.09
N PRO A 21 9.13 10.72 9.05
CA PRO A 21 9.24 9.26 8.97
C PRO A 21 8.45 8.50 10.04
N GLN A 22 8.18 9.12 11.20
CA GLN A 22 7.34 8.54 12.25
C GLN A 22 5.92 8.16 11.77
N PHE A 23 5.39 8.88 10.78
CA PHE A 23 4.04 8.66 10.22
C PHE A 23 4.09 7.97 8.86
N GLN A 24 5.20 7.32 8.52
CA GLN A 24 5.40 6.66 7.24
C GLN A 24 5.62 5.17 7.43
N GLU A 25 5.27 4.41 6.40
CA GLU A 25 5.56 2.98 6.31
C GLU A 25 6.23 2.66 4.96
N ALA A 26 6.95 1.54 4.91
CA ALA A 26 7.65 1.10 3.71
C ALA A 26 6.81 0.08 2.94
N ALA A 27 6.23 0.51 1.81
CA ALA A 27 5.56 -0.39 0.88
C ALA A 27 6.58 -1.25 0.13
N VAL A 28 6.66 -2.53 0.47
CA VAL A 28 7.50 -3.51 -0.25
C VAL A 28 6.89 -3.88 -1.60
N SER A 29 7.72 -4.23 -2.58
CA SER A 29 7.31 -4.68 -3.93
C SER A 29 6.23 -5.77 -3.93
N GLY A 30 6.30 -6.71 -2.98
CA GLY A 30 5.29 -7.77 -2.83
C GLY A 30 3.88 -7.23 -2.57
N HIS A 31 3.75 -6.15 -1.79
CA HIS A 31 2.45 -5.50 -1.57
C HIS A 31 1.91 -4.92 -2.87
N ILE A 32 2.74 -4.21 -3.64
CA ILE A 32 2.33 -3.59 -4.91
C ILE A 32 1.92 -4.67 -5.93
N ILE A 33 2.70 -5.74 -6.05
CA ILE A 33 2.37 -6.87 -6.93
C ILE A 33 1.05 -7.53 -6.50
N LEU A 34 0.82 -7.71 -5.20
CA LEU A 34 -0.43 -8.26 -4.69
C LEU A 34 -1.64 -7.37 -5.01
N LEU A 35 -1.49 -6.04 -4.86
CA LEU A 35 -2.53 -5.08 -5.23
C LEU A 35 -2.89 -5.19 -6.72
N ILE A 36 -1.88 -5.28 -7.60
CA ILE A 36 -2.07 -5.44 -9.05
C ILE A 36 -2.78 -6.76 -9.35
N ILE A 37 -2.32 -7.87 -8.79
CA ILE A 37 -2.94 -9.19 -9.00
C ILE A 37 -4.40 -9.17 -8.55
N ARG A 38 -4.67 -8.62 -7.37
CA ARG A 38 -6.04 -8.51 -6.83
C ARG A 38 -6.95 -7.74 -7.80
N GLU A 39 -6.54 -6.56 -8.26
CA GLU A 39 -7.34 -5.77 -9.21
C GLU A 39 -7.56 -6.52 -10.52
N ARG A 40 -6.57 -7.24 -11.05
CA ARG A 40 -6.74 -8.04 -12.27
C ARG A 40 -7.74 -9.18 -12.06
N MET A 41 -7.68 -9.86 -10.92
CA MET A 41 -8.64 -10.92 -10.57
C MET A 41 -10.06 -10.35 -10.42
N GLU A 42 -10.22 -9.22 -9.71
CA GLU A 42 -11.51 -8.54 -9.56
C GLU A 42 -12.09 -8.10 -10.91
N ASN A 43 -11.25 -7.62 -11.83
CA ASN A 43 -11.67 -7.26 -13.19
C ASN A 43 -12.16 -8.49 -13.97
N ILE A 44 -11.45 -9.61 -13.91
CA ILE A 44 -11.87 -10.87 -14.56
C ILE A 44 -13.22 -11.33 -14.00
N LEU A 45 -13.35 -11.36 -12.67
CA LEU A 45 -14.60 -11.75 -12.00
C LEU A 45 -15.76 -10.80 -12.37
N GLY A 46 -15.51 -9.50 -12.40
CA GLY A 46 -16.48 -8.49 -12.81
C GLY A 46 -16.94 -8.64 -14.25
N MET A 47 -16.03 -8.98 -15.17
CA MET A 47 -16.36 -9.24 -16.57
C MET A 47 -17.15 -10.53 -16.76
N VAL A 48 -16.75 -11.61 -16.08
CA VAL A 48 -17.48 -12.88 -16.05
C VAL A 48 -18.91 -12.65 -15.56
N ARG A 49 -19.07 -11.93 -14.45
CA ARG A 49 -20.39 -11.54 -13.91
C ARG A 49 -21.23 -10.81 -14.96
N ARG A 50 -20.71 -9.76 -15.60
CA ARG A 50 -21.45 -9.00 -16.63
C ARG A 50 -21.87 -9.89 -17.80
N LYS A 51 -21.01 -10.82 -18.22
CA LYS A 51 -21.31 -11.76 -19.32
C LYS A 51 -22.40 -12.77 -18.94
N LEU A 52 -22.37 -13.27 -17.70
CA LEU A 52 -23.44 -14.13 -17.18
C LEU A 52 -24.76 -13.37 -17.06
N GLU A 53 -24.75 -12.16 -16.51
CA GLU A 53 -25.95 -11.30 -16.43
C GLU A 53 -26.53 -10.99 -17.82
N PHE A 54 -25.67 -10.74 -18.81
CA PHE A 54 -26.10 -10.53 -20.18
C PHE A 54 -26.74 -11.77 -20.80
N ASN A 55 -26.15 -12.95 -20.58
CA ASN A 55 -26.71 -14.21 -21.06
C ASN A 55 -28.01 -14.58 -20.35
N ALA A 56 -28.13 -14.27 -19.06
CA ALA A 56 -29.36 -14.42 -18.29
C ALA A 56 -30.49 -13.54 -18.87
N LYS A 57 -30.21 -12.27 -19.14
CA LYS A 57 -31.19 -11.36 -19.77
C LYS A 57 -31.65 -11.84 -21.15
N ARG A 58 -30.76 -12.46 -21.94
CA ARG A 58 -31.09 -13.01 -23.26
C ARG A 58 -31.94 -14.28 -23.19
N LYS A 59 -31.59 -15.22 -22.31
CA LYS A 59 -32.25 -16.53 -22.20
C LYS A 59 -33.44 -16.55 -21.22
N LYS A 60 -33.65 -15.46 -20.46
CA LYS A 60 -34.73 -15.30 -19.47
C LYS A 60 -34.88 -16.56 -18.60
N ASP A 61 -36.06 -17.18 -18.56
CA ASP A 61 -36.40 -18.29 -17.66
C ASP A 61 -35.66 -19.60 -17.96
N THR A 62 -35.00 -19.73 -19.12
CA THR A 62 -34.22 -20.92 -19.47
C THR A 62 -32.76 -20.84 -19.01
N PHE A 63 -32.36 -19.75 -18.36
CA PHE A 63 -30.97 -19.57 -17.93
C PHE A 63 -30.71 -20.24 -16.59
N ALA A 64 -29.89 -21.28 -16.60
CA ALA A 64 -29.28 -21.86 -15.41
C ALA A 64 -27.77 -21.58 -15.39
N VAL A 65 -27.24 -21.17 -14.23
CA VAL A 65 -25.80 -20.99 -14.03
C VAL A 65 -25.17 -22.37 -13.83
N THR A 66 -24.74 -22.98 -14.93
CA THR A 66 -24.00 -24.26 -14.90
C THR A 66 -22.50 -23.99 -14.96
N SER A 67 -21.68 -24.94 -14.49
CA SER A 67 -20.21 -24.86 -14.60
C SER A 67 -19.73 -24.60 -16.03
N ASN A 68 -20.42 -25.15 -17.04
CA ASN A 68 -20.13 -24.93 -18.45
C ASN A 68 -20.33 -23.47 -18.88
N GLU A 69 -21.40 -22.81 -18.41
CA GLU A 69 -21.68 -21.40 -18.65
C GLU A 69 -20.60 -20.49 -18.03
N VAL A 70 -20.14 -20.83 -16.81
CA VAL A 70 -19.06 -20.10 -16.14
C VAL A 70 -17.74 -20.28 -16.90
N ILE A 71 -17.39 -21.51 -17.30
CA ILE A 71 -16.19 -21.80 -18.10
C ILE A 71 -16.27 -21.10 -19.46
N ARG A 72 -17.45 -21.03 -20.09
CA ARG A 72 -17.65 -20.31 -21.36
C ARG A 72 -17.54 -18.80 -21.20
N ALA A 73 -17.97 -18.26 -20.05
CA ALA A 73 -17.79 -16.86 -19.72
C ALA A 73 -16.30 -16.54 -19.49
N LEU A 74 -15.59 -17.42 -18.76
CA LEU A 74 -14.16 -17.35 -18.49
C LEU A 74 -13.28 -17.54 -19.73
N GLY A 75 -13.60 -18.50 -20.61
CA GLY A 75 -12.80 -18.85 -21.79
C GLY A 75 -12.65 -17.74 -22.83
N SER A 76 -13.34 -16.60 -22.63
CA SER A 76 -13.11 -15.35 -23.36
C SER A 76 -11.78 -14.68 -22.98
N HIS A 77 -11.31 -14.92 -21.76
CA HIS A 77 -10.01 -14.48 -21.27
C HIS A 77 -8.99 -15.49 -21.74
N GLN A 78 -8.36 -15.21 -22.88
CA GLN A 78 -7.22 -15.98 -23.32
C GLN A 78 -6.14 -15.93 -22.24
N ASN A 79 -5.65 -17.10 -21.84
CA ASN A 79 -4.60 -17.34 -20.85
C ASN A 79 -3.49 -16.27 -20.93
N GLY A 80 -3.47 -15.34 -19.98
CA GLY A 80 -2.35 -14.42 -19.83
C GLY A 80 -2.68 -12.95 -19.57
N GLU A 81 -3.92 -12.53 -19.32
CA GLU A 81 -4.17 -11.11 -18.95
C GLU A 81 -3.40 -10.70 -17.68
N ILE A 82 -3.37 -11.58 -16.67
CA ILE A 82 -2.59 -11.36 -15.45
C ILE A 82 -1.10 -11.39 -15.78
N THR A 83 -0.64 -12.42 -16.49
CA THR A 83 0.78 -12.62 -16.83
C THR A 83 1.33 -11.49 -17.68
N ARG A 84 0.66 -11.14 -18.79
CA ARG A 84 1.06 -10.04 -19.69
C ARG A 84 0.98 -8.68 -18.99
N GLY A 85 -0.03 -8.48 -18.13
CA GLY A 85 -0.15 -7.28 -17.33
C GLY A 85 1.01 -7.10 -16.35
N LEU A 86 1.42 -8.19 -15.67
CA LEU A 86 2.58 -8.20 -14.79
C LEU A 86 3.90 -8.05 -15.55
N GLU A 87 4.05 -8.74 -16.69
CA GLU A 87 5.21 -8.62 -17.57
C GLU A 87 5.39 -7.17 -18.03
N TYR A 88 4.31 -6.53 -18.50
CA TYR A 88 4.33 -5.12 -18.88
C TYR A 88 4.72 -4.22 -17.70
N PHE A 89 4.12 -4.44 -16.53
CA PHE A 89 4.42 -3.65 -15.32
C PHE A 89 5.89 -3.77 -14.90
N LEU A 90 6.44 -4.99 -14.90
CA LEU A 90 7.85 -5.22 -14.54
C LEU A 90 8.81 -4.67 -15.59
N ALA A 91 8.46 -4.77 -16.87
CA ALA A 91 9.29 -4.29 -17.97
C ALA A 91 9.34 -2.76 -18.08
N THR A 92 8.20 -2.09 -17.85
CA THR A 92 8.09 -0.63 -18.05
C THR A 92 8.11 0.18 -16.76
N GLY A 93 7.81 -0.45 -15.61
CA GLY A 93 7.61 0.25 -14.34
C GLY A 93 6.35 1.12 -14.28
N ASN A 94 5.47 1.03 -15.28
CA ASN A 94 4.25 1.82 -15.39
C ASN A 94 3.03 1.01 -14.93
N LEU A 95 2.23 1.62 -14.06
CA LEU A 95 1.05 1.06 -13.43
C LEU A 95 -0.21 1.47 -14.21
N ILE A 96 -0.69 0.59 -15.10
CA ILE A 96 -1.94 0.80 -15.83
C ILE A 96 -3.10 0.21 -15.02
N THR A 97 -3.72 1.04 -14.19
CA THR A 97 -4.87 0.65 -13.34
C THR A 97 -6.01 1.63 -13.50
N LYS A 98 -7.26 1.18 -13.30
CA LYS A 98 -8.42 2.08 -13.43
C LYS A 98 -8.71 2.83 -12.12
N ILE A 99 -8.27 2.27 -11.01
CA ILE A 99 -8.60 2.73 -9.65
C ILE A 99 -7.38 3.43 -9.00
N GLY A 100 -6.20 3.35 -9.61
CA GLY A 100 -4.95 3.94 -9.08
C GLY A 100 -4.39 3.21 -7.85
N LEU A 101 -5.04 2.15 -7.36
CA LEU A 101 -4.62 1.32 -6.22
C LEU A 101 -4.26 2.10 -4.95
N SER A 102 -4.83 3.30 -4.75
CA SER A 102 -4.49 4.22 -3.65
C SER A 102 -3.01 4.62 -3.62
N LEU A 103 -2.30 4.50 -4.73
CA LEU A 103 -0.93 4.95 -4.90
C LEU A 103 -0.95 6.35 -5.53
N GLN A 104 -0.05 7.21 -5.09
CA GLN A 104 0.05 8.61 -5.57
C GLN A 104 0.87 8.76 -6.85
N GLN A 105 1.41 7.66 -7.39
CA GLN A 105 2.20 7.63 -8.62
C GLN A 105 1.77 6.47 -9.50
N ASP A 106 1.95 6.62 -10.81
CA ASP A 106 1.62 5.65 -11.84
C ASP A 106 2.86 5.15 -12.60
N THR A 107 4.03 5.73 -12.38
CA THR A 107 5.28 5.38 -13.07
C THR A 107 6.45 5.21 -12.09
N GLY A 108 7.53 4.59 -12.56
CA GLY A 108 8.77 4.45 -11.79
C GLY A 108 8.76 3.34 -10.72
N PHE A 109 7.88 2.34 -10.85
CA PHE A 109 7.77 1.23 -9.88
C PHE A 109 8.82 0.13 -10.08
N SER A 110 9.34 -0.02 -11.30
CA SER A 110 10.36 -1.02 -11.65
C SER A 110 11.59 -0.32 -12.20
N VAL A 111 12.77 -0.78 -11.78
CA VAL A 111 14.06 -0.27 -12.23
C VAL A 111 14.98 -1.43 -12.58
N ILE A 112 15.89 -1.21 -13.51
CA ILE A 112 16.90 -2.21 -13.88
C ILE A 112 17.89 -2.33 -12.71
N ALA A 113 18.07 -3.55 -12.21
CA ALA A 113 19.09 -3.84 -11.22
C ALA A 113 20.47 -3.91 -11.90
N GLU A 114 21.22 -2.83 -11.83
CA GLU A 114 22.50 -2.69 -12.51
C GLU A 114 23.58 -3.55 -11.86
N ARG A 115 24.39 -4.22 -12.71
CA ARG A 115 25.50 -5.08 -12.28
C ARG A 115 26.86 -4.47 -12.62
N ILE A 116 27.00 -3.17 -12.37
CA ILE A 116 28.28 -2.46 -12.58
C ILE A 116 29.32 -2.94 -11.56
N ASN A 117 28.92 -3.03 -10.30
CA ASN A 117 29.71 -3.63 -9.22
C ASN A 117 28.77 -4.18 -8.12
N GLN A 118 29.33 -4.91 -7.15
CA GLN A 118 28.53 -5.52 -6.08
C GLN A 118 27.80 -4.49 -5.22
N LEU A 119 28.45 -3.36 -4.91
CA LEU A 119 27.85 -2.32 -4.06
C LEU A 119 26.63 -1.68 -4.72
N ARG A 120 26.70 -1.37 -6.02
CA ARG A 120 25.58 -0.85 -6.81
C ARG A 120 24.44 -1.87 -6.90
N PHE A 121 24.75 -3.15 -7.11
CA PHE A 121 23.73 -4.17 -7.16
C PHE A 121 22.98 -4.30 -5.83
N VAL A 122 23.72 -4.35 -4.70
CA VAL A 122 23.13 -4.46 -3.36
C VAL A 122 22.37 -3.19 -2.95
N SER A 123 22.83 -2.00 -3.36
CA SER A 123 22.17 -0.74 -3.01
C SER A 123 20.73 -0.67 -3.54
N HIS A 124 20.45 -1.24 -4.72
CA HIS A 124 19.07 -1.32 -5.26
C HIS A 124 18.08 -1.98 -4.28
N PHE A 125 18.50 -3.01 -3.56
CA PHE A 125 17.63 -3.74 -2.63
C PHE A 125 17.49 -3.06 -1.25
N ARG A 126 18.31 -2.05 -0.98
CA ARG A 126 18.23 -1.21 0.22
C ARG A 126 17.66 0.17 -0.05
N ALA A 127 17.44 0.52 -1.31
CA ALA A 127 16.86 1.78 -1.71
C ALA A 127 15.39 1.88 -1.27
N ILE A 128 15.01 3.06 -0.80
CA ILE A 128 13.63 3.46 -0.51
C ILE A 128 13.40 4.84 -1.14
N HIS A 129 12.26 5.00 -1.79
CA HIS A 129 11.92 6.21 -2.53
C HIS A 129 10.61 6.81 -2.03
N ARG A 130 10.55 8.14 -1.89
CA ARG A 130 9.32 8.84 -1.46
C ARG A 130 8.21 8.82 -2.51
N GLY A 131 8.56 8.67 -3.79
CA GLY A 131 7.65 8.64 -4.93
C GLY A 131 7.99 9.71 -5.97
N ALA A 132 7.76 9.41 -7.25
CA ALA A 132 8.01 10.31 -8.37
C ALA A 132 7.19 11.60 -8.27
N PHE A 133 6.01 11.55 -7.67
CA PHE A 133 5.17 12.71 -7.36
C PHE A 133 5.94 13.83 -6.62
N PHE A 134 6.83 13.47 -5.69
CA PHE A 134 7.61 14.44 -4.93
C PHE A 134 8.81 15.01 -5.70
N MET A 135 9.18 14.42 -6.84
CA MET A 135 10.23 14.98 -7.68
C MET A 135 9.78 16.25 -8.39
N GLU A 136 8.49 16.35 -8.73
CA GLU A 136 7.89 17.51 -9.41
C GLU A 136 7.57 18.66 -8.44
N MET A 137 7.47 18.37 -7.14
CA MET A 137 7.24 19.38 -6.12
C MET A 137 8.42 20.33 -5.97
N ARG A 138 8.13 21.64 -5.94
CA ARG A 138 9.11 22.71 -5.74
C ARG A 138 9.51 22.92 -4.28
N THR A 139 8.89 22.21 -3.35
CA THR A 139 9.18 22.31 -1.91
C THR A 139 10.34 21.40 -1.52
N THR A 140 11.24 21.89 -0.66
CA THR A 140 12.38 21.12 -0.18
C THR A 140 12.10 20.35 1.12
N ASP A 141 10.97 20.58 1.77
CA ASP A 141 10.66 19.99 3.07
C ASP A 141 10.62 18.46 3.06
N VAL A 142 10.15 17.87 1.96
CA VAL A 142 10.10 16.41 1.74
C VAL A 142 11.50 15.78 1.57
N ARG A 143 12.52 16.60 1.31
CA ARG A 143 13.92 16.19 1.07
C ARG A 143 14.78 16.32 2.32
N LYS A 144 14.30 17.02 3.34
CA LYS A 144 15.06 17.28 4.57
C LYS A 144 15.20 16.00 5.37
N LEU A 145 16.43 15.69 5.76
CA LEU A 145 16.69 14.67 6.77
C LEU A 145 16.12 15.13 8.11
N ARG A 146 15.28 14.30 8.72
CA ARG A 146 14.70 14.57 10.05
C ARG A 146 15.27 13.62 11.11
N PRO A 147 15.37 14.02 12.38
CA PRO A 147 15.89 13.18 13.45
C PRO A 147 15.16 11.83 13.62
N GLU A 148 13.87 11.78 13.33
CA GLU A 148 13.04 10.57 13.41
C GLU A 148 13.44 9.50 12.38
N ALA A 149 14.23 9.87 11.36
CA ALA A 149 14.82 8.93 10.43
C ALA A 149 15.96 8.08 11.06
N TRP A 150 16.46 8.48 12.23
CA TRP A 150 17.60 7.85 12.91
C TRP A 150 17.38 6.35 13.10
N GLY A 151 18.36 5.55 12.68
CA GLY A 151 18.32 4.09 12.78
C GLY A 151 17.50 3.41 11.68
N PHE A 152 16.64 4.12 10.93
CA PHE A 152 15.84 3.56 9.84
C PHE A 152 16.41 3.90 8.46
N ILE A 153 16.71 5.17 8.21
CA ILE A 153 17.23 5.67 6.93
C ILE A 153 18.67 6.16 7.13
N CYS A 154 19.56 5.80 6.20
CA CYS A 154 20.95 6.22 6.23
C CYS A 154 21.06 7.73 5.93
N PRO A 155 21.68 8.54 6.80
CA PRO A 155 21.79 9.98 6.62
C PRO A 155 22.81 10.39 5.54
N VAL A 156 23.65 9.46 5.10
CA VAL A 156 24.74 9.72 4.14
C VAL A 156 24.41 9.18 2.75
N HIS A 157 23.72 8.03 2.67
CA HIS A 157 23.55 7.30 1.42
C HIS A 157 22.31 7.77 0.65
N THR A 158 22.41 8.99 0.10
CA THR A 158 21.51 9.57 -0.90
C THR A 158 22.35 10.04 -2.08
N PRO A 159 21.92 9.86 -3.34
CA PRO A 159 22.61 10.48 -4.47
C PRO A 159 22.45 12.00 -4.44
N ASP A 160 23.41 12.69 -5.06
CA ASP A 160 23.34 14.13 -5.31
C ASP A 160 22.41 14.46 -6.48
N GLY A 161 22.08 15.75 -6.62
CA GLY A 161 21.26 16.28 -7.71
C GLY A 161 19.75 16.15 -7.49
N ALA A 162 18.99 15.95 -8.57
CA ALA A 162 17.54 15.92 -8.53
C ALA A 162 16.90 14.88 -7.57
N PRO A 163 17.45 13.66 -7.40
CA PRO A 163 16.90 12.69 -6.44
C PRO A 163 17.37 12.88 -4.98
N CYS A 164 18.20 13.90 -4.69
CA CYS A 164 18.73 14.13 -3.35
C CYS A 164 17.61 14.29 -2.30
N GLY A 165 17.68 13.47 -1.26
CA GLY A 165 16.70 13.40 -0.16
C GLY A 165 15.41 12.65 -0.49
N LEU A 166 15.13 12.33 -1.76
CA LEU A 166 13.96 11.55 -2.19
C LEU A 166 14.28 10.07 -2.38
N LEU A 167 15.47 9.77 -2.89
CA LEU A 167 16.02 8.42 -2.99
C LEU A 167 17.02 8.22 -1.85
N ASN A 168 16.59 7.49 -0.84
CA ASN A 168 17.45 7.16 0.30
C ASN A 168 17.67 5.66 0.38
N HIS A 169 18.51 5.23 1.32
CA HIS A 169 18.73 3.82 1.60
C HIS A 169 18.45 3.54 3.07
N VAL A 170 17.85 2.38 3.36
CA VAL A 170 17.67 1.94 4.74
C VAL A 170 19.02 1.62 5.39
N THR A 171 19.12 1.78 6.71
CA THR A 171 20.34 1.43 7.46
C THR A 171 20.57 -0.10 7.42
N ALA A 172 21.80 -0.53 7.74
CA ALA A 172 22.17 -1.93 7.71
C ALA A 172 21.38 -2.81 8.71
N SER A 173 21.00 -2.26 9.86
CA SER A 173 20.23 -2.96 10.90
C SER A 173 18.72 -2.87 10.71
N CYS A 174 18.23 -1.94 9.88
CA CYS A 174 16.81 -1.75 9.65
C CYS A 174 16.17 -2.99 8.99
N ARG A 175 15.05 -3.44 9.57
CA ARG A 175 14.25 -4.55 9.05
C ARG A 175 12.85 -4.07 8.73
N ILE A 176 12.35 -4.47 7.57
CA ILE A 176 10.96 -4.22 7.16
C ILE A 176 10.14 -5.44 7.57
N VAL A 177 9.11 -5.23 8.38
CA VAL A 177 8.20 -6.29 8.83
C VAL A 177 7.17 -6.55 7.73
N THR A 178 7.03 -7.81 7.33
CA THR A 178 6.11 -8.25 6.24
C THR A 178 5.04 -9.23 6.70
N HIS A 179 4.98 -9.49 8.01
CA HIS A 179 4.01 -10.39 8.61
C HIS A 179 3.30 -9.69 9.77
N TYR A 180 2.05 -10.06 9.99
CA TYR A 180 1.31 -9.63 11.16
C TYR A 180 1.71 -10.48 12.35
N SER A 181 1.95 -9.84 13.50
CA SER A 181 2.08 -10.54 14.78
C SER A 181 0.68 -10.82 15.33
N ASP A 182 0.50 -11.97 15.97
CA ASP A 182 -0.76 -12.29 16.64
C ASP A 182 -0.93 -11.39 17.87
N THR A 183 -1.98 -10.57 17.86
CA THR A 183 -2.28 -9.59 18.91
C THR A 183 -3.50 -9.96 19.74
N ARG A 184 -4.05 -11.18 19.59
CA ARG A 184 -5.31 -11.59 20.22
C ARG A 184 -5.28 -11.57 21.75
N GLU A 185 -4.13 -11.80 22.36
CA GLU A 185 -3.95 -11.82 23.82
C GLU A 185 -3.67 -10.43 24.43
N LEU A 186 -3.29 -9.45 23.61
CA LEU A 186 -2.95 -8.10 24.09
C LEU A 186 -4.11 -7.42 24.84
N PRO A 187 -5.38 -7.50 24.40
CA PRO A 187 -6.48 -6.87 25.13
C PRO A 187 -6.64 -7.40 26.56
N ALA A 188 -6.44 -8.70 26.77
CA ALA A 188 -6.54 -9.31 28.10
C ALA A 188 -5.40 -8.83 29.00
N LEU A 189 -4.16 -8.85 28.49
CA LEU A 189 -3.00 -8.32 29.21
C LEU A 189 -3.16 -6.83 29.57
N LEU A 190 -3.69 -6.02 28.64
CA LEU A 190 -3.93 -4.59 28.90
C LEU A 190 -5.00 -4.39 29.98
N ALA A 191 -6.04 -5.23 30.00
CA ALA A 191 -7.05 -5.20 31.06
C ALA A 191 -6.46 -5.56 32.42
N ASP A 192 -5.58 -6.57 32.48
CA ASP A 192 -4.85 -6.94 33.70
C ASP A 192 -3.93 -5.80 34.18
N LEU A 193 -3.40 -5.00 33.27
CA LEU A 193 -2.62 -3.79 33.55
C LEU A 193 -3.49 -2.57 33.90
N GLY A 194 -4.81 -2.73 34.05
CA GLY A 194 -5.73 -1.69 34.49
C GLY A 194 -6.34 -0.85 33.37
N MET A 195 -6.17 -1.23 32.09
CA MET A 195 -6.86 -0.56 30.99
C MET A 195 -8.36 -0.89 31.03
N LEU A 196 -9.19 0.14 31.16
CA LEU A 196 -10.64 -0.03 31.12
C LEU A 196 -11.09 -0.32 29.68
N SER A 197 -11.89 -1.36 29.52
CA SER A 197 -12.48 -1.66 28.23
C SER A 197 -13.50 -0.57 27.85
N HIS A 198 -13.69 -0.33 26.56
CA HIS A 198 -14.74 0.58 26.10
C HIS A 198 -16.13 0.12 26.59
N LYS A 199 -16.37 -1.19 26.70
CA LYS A 199 -17.66 -1.72 27.19
C LYS A 199 -17.92 -1.29 28.64
N SER A 200 -16.92 -1.40 29.51
CA SER A 200 -17.06 -1.00 30.92
C SER A 200 -17.35 0.49 31.11
N ILE A 201 -16.86 1.36 30.23
CA ILE A 201 -17.08 2.81 30.32
C ILE A 201 -18.52 3.19 29.94
N VAL A 202 -19.09 2.54 28.91
CA VAL A 202 -20.46 2.83 28.46
C VAL A 202 -21.49 2.45 29.53
N PHE A 203 -21.30 1.31 30.21
CA PHE A 203 -22.21 0.87 31.28
C PHE A 203 -22.05 1.64 32.60
N ALA A 204 -20.93 2.33 32.83
CA ALA A 204 -20.79 3.22 33.98
C ALA A 204 -21.64 4.48 33.80
N ALA A 205 -21.72 5.02 32.57
CA ALA A 205 -22.50 6.21 32.26
C ALA A 205 -24.02 5.98 32.31
N GLU A 206 -24.51 4.76 32.07
CA GLU A 206 -25.94 4.42 32.14
C GLU A 206 -26.45 4.19 33.58
N ASN A 207 -25.57 4.02 34.56
CA ASN A 207 -25.93 3.79 35.97
C ASN A 207 -25.76 5.04 36.85
N GLU A 208 -25.50 6.21 36.26
CA GLU A 208 -25.38 7.52 36.96
C GLU A 208 -26.60 8.45 36.72
N GLU A 209 -27.70 7.94 36.17
CA GLU A 209 -29.05 8.57 36.22
C GLU A 209 -29.97 7.83 37.20
#